data_AF-A0A3M1YE67-F1
#
_entry.id   AF-A0A3M1YE67-F1
#
_cell.length_a   1.000
_cell.length_b   1.000
_cell.length_c   1.000
_cell.angle_alpha   90.00
_cell.angle_beta   90.00
_cell.angle_gamma   90.00
#
_symmetry.space_group_name_H-M   'P 1'
#
loop_
_entity.id
_entity.type
_entity.pdbx_description
1 polymer ?
#
loop_
_entity_poly.entity_id
_entity_poly.type
_entity_poly.pdbx_seq_one_letter_code
_entity_poly.pdbx_strand_id
1 'polypeptide(L)'
;MTFILILSSVTMVLAVEAGHRKSRKEVQKWVLLTILGGATFLSCQAYEWYHFIIGTHNGAVILTADELAGVNVGGAETAEGVAVFPVMSREEPGQPQEVLEVRMRNGIRITNPAVISRVNDIVSNPDQYHERFTDGGANMKANEYGPPAFANLFFFVTGFHGTHVFSGVVLLVILFLNVKKGTYEKRGHYEMTEKIGLYWHFVDLVWVFVFTFFYLV
;
A
#
# COMPACT_ATOMS: atom_id res chain seq x y z
N MET A 1 -9.29 -3.44 -0.65
CA MET A 1 -9.07 -3.01 0.75
C MET A 1 -10.20 -2.11 1.23
N THR A 2 -10.54 -1.05 0.48
CA THR A 2 -11.61 -0.07 0.80
C THR A 2 -12.99 -0.68 1.09
N PHE A 3 -13.43 -1.67 0.30
CA PHE A 3 -14.70 -2.36 0.53
C PHE A 3 -14.80 -3.03 1.91
N ILE A 4 -13.68 -3.54 2.44
CA ILE A 4 -13.63 -4.21 3.75
C ILE A 4 -13.88 -3.20 4.88
N LEU A 5 -13.32 -2.00 4.77
CA LEU A 5 -13.52 -0.94 5.76
C LEU A 5 -14.95 -0.40 5.73
N ILE A 6 -15.53 -0.18 4.55
CA ILE A 6 -16.93 0.26 4.42
C ILE A 6 -17.88 -0.76 5.05
N LEU A 7 -17.68 -2.06 4.78
CA LEU A 7 -18.46 -3.11 5.43
C LEU A 7 -18.23 -3.15 6.95
N SER A 8 -17.00 -2.93 7.40
CA SER A 8 -16.67 -2.84 8.82
C SER A 8 -17.33 -1.62 9.50
N SER A 9 -17.55 -0.53 8.77
CA SER A 9 -18.34 0.62 9.22
C SER A 9 -19.79 0.20 9.45
N VAL A 10 -20.40 -0.51 8.49
CA VAL A 10 -21.79 -0.98 8.61
C VAL A 10 -21.95 -1.91 9.81
N THR A 11 -21.01 -2.83 10.05
CA THR A 11 -21.06 -3.70 11.24
C THR A 11 -20.94 -2.90 12.53
N MET A 12 -20.20 -1.78 12.53
CA MET A 12 -20.12 -0.91 13.70
C MET A 12 -21.43 -0.15 13.98
N VAL A 13 -22.15 0.31 12.96
CA VAL A 13 -23.48 0.91 13.13
C VAL A 13 -24.44 -0.07 13.80
N LEU A 14 -24.45 -1.33 13.33
CA LEU A 14 -25.28 -2.39 13.90
C LEU A 14 -24.88 -2.72 15.35
N ALA A 15 -23.60 -2.58 15.70
CA ALA A 15 -23.14 -2.71 17.08
C ALA A 15 -23.66 -1.59 17.99
N VAL A 16 -23.65 -0.34 17.52
CA VAL A 16 -24.17 0.80 18.28
C VAL A 16 -25.68 0.66 18.48
N GLU A 17 -26.41 0.29 17.43
CA GLU A 17 -27.86 0.06 17.50
C GLU A 17 -28.21 -1.08 18.47
N ALA A 18 -27.47 -2.19 18.43
CA ALA A 18 -27.60 -3.28 19.40
C ALA A 18 -27.31 -2.82 20.85
N GLY A 19 -26.39 -1.86 21.02
CA GLY A 19 -26.10 -1.21 22.30
C GLY A 19 -27.29 -0.42 22.84
N HIS A 20 -28.01 0.30 21.96
CA HIS A 20 -29.26 1.00 22.33
C HIS A 20 -30.37 0.02 22.72
N ARG A 21 -30.46 -1.12 22.03
CA ARG A 21 -31.36 -2.24 22.41
C ARG A 21 -30.91 -2.99 23.67
N LYS A 22 -29.77 -2.62 24.26
CA LYS A 22 -29.13 -3.29 25.41
C LYS A 22 -28.88 -4.79 25.18
N SER A 23 -28.75 -5.21 23.92
CA SER A 23 -28.54 -6.61 23.54
C SER A 23 -27.05 -6.94 23.52
N ARG A 24 -26.51 -7.38 24.65
CA ARG A 24 -25.08 -7.68 24.81
C ARG A 24 -24.55 -8.69 23.80
N LYS A 25 -25.31 -9.76 23.51
CA LYS A 25 -24.89 -10.80 22.55
C LYS A 25 -24.77 -10.25 21.13
N GLU A 26 -25.67 -9.37 20.73
CA GLU A 26 -25.61 -8.72 19.41
C GLU A 26 -24.46 -7.72 19.34
N VAL A 27 -24.26 -6.90 20.37
CA VAL A 27 -23.10 -5.99 20.44
C VAL A 27 -21.80 -6.77 20.29
N GLN A 28 -21.65 -7.88 21.01
CA GLN A 28 -20.45 -8.74 20.90
C GLN A 28 -20.25 -9.24 19.47
N LYS A 29 -21.30 -9.77 18.84
CA LYS A 29 -21.24 -10.28 17.47
C LYS A 29 -20.79 -9.19 16.50
N TRP A 30 -21.41 -8.02 16.56
CA TRP A 30 -21.14 -6.93 15.62
C TRP A 30 -19.78 -6.28 15.85
N VAL A 31 -19.38 -6.03 17.10
CA VAL A 31 -18.03 -5.52 17.42
C VAL A 31 -16.96 -6.52 16.99
N LEU A 32 -17.18 -7.83 17.17
CA LEU A 32 -16.23 -8.84 16.72
C LEU A 32 -16.05 -8.82 15.19
N LEU A 33 -17.14 -8.68 14.44
CA LEU A 33 -17.07 -8.55 12.98
C LEU A 33 -16.31 -7.29 12.56
N THR A 34 -16.51 -6.16 13.26
CA THR A 34 -15.76 -4.92 13.02
C THR A 34 -14.25 -5.11 13.29
N ILE A 35 -13.88 -5.80 14.38
CA ILE A 35 -12.47 -6.11 14.70
C ILE A 35 -11.84 -6.95 13.58
N LEU A 36 -12.55 -7.97 13.10
CA LEU A 36 -12.06 -8.82 12.01
C LEU A 36 -11.88 -8.03 10.71
N GLY A 37 -12.82 -7.14 10.38
CA GLY A 37 -12.71 -6.23 9.25
C GLY A 37 -11.47 -5.32 9.36
N GLY A 38 -11.27 -4.68 10.51
CA GLY A 38 -10.10 -3.84 10.78
C GLY A 38 -8.77 -4.59 10.73
N ALA A 39 -8.70 -5.79 11.31
CA ALA A 39 -7.49 -6.62 11.29
C ALA A 39 -7.16 -7.11 9.87
N THR A 40 -8.18 -7.48 9.09
CA THR A 40 -8.01 -7.87 7.68
C THR A 40 -7.47 -6.69 6.88
N PHE A 41 -8.03 -5.50 7.08
CA PHE A 41 -7.55 -4.28 6.43
C PHE A 41 -6.07 -3.99 6.75
N LEU A 42 -5.68 -4.02 8.03
CA LEU A 42 -4.28 -3.81 8.43
C LEU A 42 -3.33 -4.85 7.81
N SER A 43 -3.79 -6.09 7.69
CA SER A 43 -2.99 -7.17 7.08
C SER A 43 -2.80 -6.94 5.59
N CYS A 44 -3.86 -6.54 4.87
CA CYS A 44 -3.76 -6.17 3.46
C CYS A 44 -2.85 -4.95 3.27
N GLN A 45 -2.93 -3.95 4.15
CA GLN A 45 -2.08 -2.76 4.09
C GLN A 45 -0.60 -3.10 4.33
N ALA A 46 -0.31 -3.96 5.31
CA ALA A 46 1.04 -4.43 5.57
C ALA A 46 1.61 -5.23 4.38
N TYR A 47 0.78 -6.07 3.76
CA TYR A 47 1.16 -6.80 2.55
C TYR A 47 1.47 -5.86 1.38
N GLU A 48 0.65 -4.84 1.18
CA GLU A 48 0.86 -3.84 0.14
C GLU A 48 2.17 -3.07 0.35
N TRP A 49 2.42 -2.62 1.58
CA TRP A 49 3.69 -1.95 1.89
C TRP A 49 4.89 -2.85 1.69
N TYR A 50 4.80 -4.11 2.13
CA TYR A 50 5.87 -5.10 1.92
C TYR A 50 6.19 -5.24 0.43
N HIS A 51 5.15 -5.38 -0.40
CA HIS A 51 5.30 -5.50 -1.84
C HIS A 51 5.89 -4.22 -2.46
N PHE A 52 5.45 -3.02 -2.03
CA PHE A 52 6.01 -1.77 -2.53
C PHE A 52 7.46 -1.51 -2.09
N ILE A 53 7.82 -1.90 -0.86
CA ILE A 53 9.18 -1.69 -0.33
C ILE A 53 10.18 -2.62 -1.02
N ILE A 54 9.77 -3.85 -1.35
CA ILE A 54 10.62 -4.84 -2.02
C ILE A 54 10.62 -4.68 -3.54
N GLY A 55 9.55 -4.11 -4.10
CA GLY A 55 9.47 -3.82 -5.52
C GLY A 55 9.26 -5.03 -6.39
N THR A 56 9.57 -4.88 -7.67
CA THR A 56 9.53 -5.98 -8.63
C THR A 56 10.70 -6.93 -8.42
N HIS A 57 10.48 -8.20 -8.76
CA HIS A 57 11.59 -9.13 -8.93
C HIS A 57 12.53 -8.55 -10.00
N ASN A 58 13.80 -8.37 -9.62
CA ASN A 58 14.88 -7.79 -10.42
C ASN A 58 14.96 -6.25 -10.47
N GLY A 59 14.11 -5.49 -9.77
CA GLY A 59 14.33 -4.07 -9.45
C GLY A 59 14.80 -3.16 -10.61
N ALA A 60 15.84 -2.35 -10.38
CA ALA A 60 16.47 -1.58 -11.45
C ALA A 60 17.59 -2.37 -12.14
N VAL A 61 17.72 -2.15 -13.45
CA VAL A 61 18.82 -2.63 -14.29
C VAL A 61 19.92 -1.59 -14.34
N ILE A 62 21.17 -1.98 -14.13
CA ILE A 62 22.34 -1.12 -14.33
C ILE A 62 22.78 -1.18 -15.78
N LEU A 63 22.80 -0.03 -16.47
CA LEU A 63 23.32 0.12 -17.83
C LEU A 63 24.68 0.81 -17.82
N THR A 64 25.61 0.34 -18.64
CA THR A 64 26.96 0.90 -18.80
C THR A 64 26.98 2.14 -19.70
N ALA A 65 28.11 2.87 -19.70
CA ALA A 65 28.32 4.06 -20.55
C ALA A 65 28.05 3.77 -22.03
N ASP A 66 28.54 2.62 -22.50
CA ASP A 66 28.48 2.21 -23.90
C ASP A 66 27.04 1.89 -24.32
N GLU A 67 26.23 1.35 -23.40
CA GLU A 67 24.81 1.04 -23.64
C GLU A 67 23.94 2.30 -23.69
N LEU A 68 24.40 3.40 -23.08
CA LEU A 68 23.74 4.71 -23.11
C LEU A 68 24.36 5.65 -24.15
N ALA A 69 25.24 5.15 -25.02
CA ALA A 69 25.86 5.96 -26.07
C ALA A 69 24.79 6.63 -26.96
N GLY A 70 24.87 7.96 -27.08
CA GLY A 70 23.93 8.75 -27.88
C GLY A 70 22.59 9.06 -27.21
N VAL A 71 22.39 8.71 -25.93
CA VAL A 71 21.25 9.16 -25.12
C VAL A 71 21.64 10.39 -24.33
N ASN A 72 20.83 11.44 -24.36
CA ASN A 72 21.04 12.58 -23.48
C ASN A 72 20.57 12.22 -22.06
N VAL A 73 21.52 12.05 -21.16
CA VAL A 73 21.31 11.50 -19.82
C VAL A 73 21.10 12.56 -18.73
N GLY A 74 20.96 13.84 -19.10
CA GLY A 74 20.65 14.90 -18.13
C GLY A 74 21.68 15.07 -17.00
N GLY A 75 22.97 14.92 -17.30
CA GLY A 75 24.07 15.21 -16.36
C GLY A 75 24.56 14.04 -15.51
N ALA A 76 24.17 12.80 -15.80
CA ALA A 76 24.79 11.62 -15.19
C ALA A 76 26.17 11.36 -15.83
N GLU A 77 27.24 11.32 -15.02
CA GLU A 77 28.54 10.84 -15.49
C GLU A 77 28.43 9.33 -15.77
N THR A 78 28.51 8.97 -17.04
CA THR A 78 28.26 7.61 -17.55
C THR A 78 29.35 6.60 -17.16
N ALA A 79 30.44 7.04 -16.52
CA ALA A 79 31.63 6.23 -16.23
C ALA A 79 31.39 5.06 -15.27
N GLU A 80 30.40 5.13 -14.36
CA GLU A 80 30.11 4.06 -13.39
C GLU A 80 28.82 3.27 -13.69
N GLY A 81 28.19 3.54 -14.84
CA GLY A 81 26.88 2.98 -15.20
C GLY A 81 25.72 3.68 -14.48
N VAL A 82 24.51 3.54 -15.04
CA VAL A 82 23.30 4.22 -14.58
C VAL A 82 22.20 3.20 -14.31
N ALA A 83 21.63 3.26 -13.12
CA ALA A 83 20.46 2.46 -12.76
C ALA A 83 19.19 2.99 -13.47
N VAL A 84 18.54 2.11 -14.20
CA VAL A 84 17.28 2.36 -14.91
C VAL A 84 16.19 1.38 -14.47
N PHE A 85 14.97 1.88 -14.38
CA PHE A 85 13.80 1.12 -14.01
C PHE A 85 13.00 0.80 -15.28
N PRO A 86 12.83 -0.50 -15.62
CA PRO A 86 11.96 -0.90 -16.71
C PRO A 86 10.49 -0.72 -16.31
N VAL A 87 9.71 -0.02 -17.14
CA VAL A 87 8.25 0.02 -17.04
C VAL A 87 7.70 -1.11 -17.89
N MET A 88 7.32 -2.19 -17.23
CA MET A 88 6.83 -3.40 -17.89
C MET A 88 5.37 -3.25 -18.31
N SER A 89 5.01 -3.87 -19.43
CA SER A 89 3.62 -4.05 -19.82
C SER A 89 2.91 -4.98 -18.82
N ARG A 90 1.60 -4.82 -18.71
CA ARG A 90 0.77 -5.73 -17.90
C ARG A 90 0.88 -7.13 -18.50
N GLU A 91 1.12 -8.12 -17.64
CA GLU A 91 1.18 -9.53 -18.04
C GLU A 91 -0.18 -9.96 -18.61
N GLU A 92 -0.28 -10.03 -19.94
CA GLU A 92 -1.41 -10.62 -20.65
C GLU A 92 -1.17 -12.12 -20.85
N PRO A 93 -2.17 -13.00 -20.60
CA PRO A 93 -1.98 -14.43 -20.76
C PRO A 93 -1.52 -14.80 -22.18
N GLY A 94 -0.29 -15.27 -22.31
CA GLY A 94 0.29 -15.71 -23.58
C GLY A 94 1.15 -14.68 -24.33
N GLN A 95 1.36 -13.48 -23.79
CA GLN A 95 2.34 -12.51 -24.31
C GLN A 95 3.54 -12.38 -23.37
N PRO A 96 4.78 -12.27 -23.90
CA PRO A 96 5.94 -11.92 -23.09
C PRO A 96 5.75 -10.55 -22.44
N GLN A 97 6.16 -10.39 -21.17
CA GLN A 97 6.25 -9.06 -20.58
C GLN A 97 7.24 -8.22 -21.38
N GLU A 98 6.77 -7.11 -21.94
CA GLU A 98 7.58 -6.23 -22.78
C GLU A 98 7.87 -4.93 -22.03
N VAL A 99 9.11 -4.46 -22.11
CA VAL A 99 9.50 -3.16 -21.55
C VAL A 99 8.93 -2.05 -22.45
N LEU A 100 7.89 -1.37 -21.97
CA LEU A 100 7.24 -0.26 -22.68
C LEU A 100 8.07 1.02 -22.63
N GLU A 101 8.76 1.25 -21.51
CA GLU A 101 9.54 2.45 -21.26
C GLU A 101 10.69 2.16 -20.30
N VAL A 102 11.78 2.90 -20.41
CA VAL A 102 12.90 2.85 -19.46
C VAL A 102 13.04 4.21 -18.80
N ARG A 103 13.14 4.24 -17.47
CA ARG A 103 13.26 5.48 -16.70
C ARG A 103 14.48 5.48 -15.81
N MET A 104 15.08 6.64 -15.61
CA MET A 104 16.14 6.80 -14.62
C MET A 104 15.56 7.02 -13.22
N ARG A 105 16.39 6.84 -12.19
CA ARG A 105 16.04 7.09 -10.78
C ARG A 105 15.47 8.48 -10.50
N ASN A 106 15.84 9.48 -11.29
CA ASN A 106 15.34 10.85 -11.20
C ASN A 106 14.02 11.08 -11.97
N GLY A 107 13.45 10.04 -12.58
CA GLY A 107 12.22 10.10 -13.36
C GLY A 107 12.40 10.53 -14.82
N ILE A 108 13.63 10.78 -15.29
CA ILE A 108 13.90 11.07 -16.70
C ILE A 108 13.58 9.83 -17.53
N ARG A 109 12.75 10.01 -18.55
CA ARG A 109 12.35 8.97 -19.48
C ARG A 109 13.41 8.79 -20.56
N ILE A 110 13.80 7.55 -20.82
CA ILE A 110 14.69 7.17 -21.92
C ILE A 110 13.82 6.59 -23.03
N THR A 111 13.72 7.32 -24.14
CA THR A 111 12.89 6.94 -25.29
C THR A 111 13.68 6.27 -26.42
N ASN A 112 14.99 6.06 -26.25
CA ASN A 112 15.83 5.45 -27.28
C ASN A 112 15.45 3.96 -27.48
N PRO A 113 15.00 3.55 -28.68
CA PRO A 113 14.58 2.18 -28.93
C PRO A 113 15.68 1.13 -28.72
N ALA A 114 16.94 1.48 -28.98
CA ALA A 114 18.06 0.57 -28.78
C ALA A 114 18.28 0.26 -27.30
N VAL A 115 18.08 1.25 -26.42
CA VAL A 115 18.16 1.08 -24.97
C VAL A 115 16.99 0.24 -24.46
N ILE A 116 15.77 0.52 -24.92
CA ILE A 116 14.57 -0.24 -24.55
C ILE A 116 14.74 -1.72 -24.92
N SER A 117 15.17 -2.00 -26.15
CA SER A 117 15.42 -3.38 -26.61
C SER A 117 16.49 -4.08 -25.78
N ARG A 118 17.57 -3.39 -25.40
CA ARG A 118 18.61 -3.95 -24.53
C ARG A 118 18.11 -4.26 -23.13
N VAL A 119 17.35 -3.34 -22.52
CA VAL A 119 16.74 -3.57 -21.20
C VAL A 119 15.75 -4.74 -21.26
N ASN A 120 14.99 -4.87 -22.35
CA ASN A 120 14.08 -5.99 -22.56
C ASN A 120 14.81 -7.35 -22.60
N ASP A 121 15.97 -7.42 -23.28
CA ASP A 121 16.85 -8.62 -23.28
C ASP A 121 17.33 -8.96 -21.86
N ILE A 122 17.79 -7.96 -21.11
CA ILE A 122 18.31 -8.16 -19.75
C ILE A 122 17.20 -8.69 -18.82
N VAL A 123 16.02 -8.06 -18.85
CA VAL A 123 14.87 -8.43 -18.01
C VAL A 123 14.32 -9.81 -18.37
N SER A 124 14.35 -10.18 -19.66
CA SER A 124 13.89 -11.49 -20.14
C SER A 124 14.83 -12.64 -19.77
N ASN A 125 16.10 -12.34 -19.46
CA ASN A 125 17.16 -13.32 -19.20
C ASN A 125 17.83 -13.09 -17.83
N PRO A 126 17.08 -13.17 -16.71
CA PRO A 126 17.57 -12.77 -15.41
C PRO A 126 18.76 -13.61 -14.92
N ASP A 127 18.79 -14.90 -15.24
CA ASP A 127 19.88 -15.81 -14.85
C ASP A 127 21.24 -15.41 -15.46
N GLN A 128 21.22 -14.84 -16.67
CA GLN A 128 22.43 -14.42 -17.37
C GLN A 128 22.97 -13.09 -16.83
N TYR A 129 22.10 -12.21 -16.34
CA TYR A 129 22.42 -10.84 -15.98
C TYR A 129 22.17 -10.50 -14.51
N HIS A 130 22.20 -11.50 -13.62
CA HIS A 130 21.90 -11.33 -12.18
C HIS A 130 22.65 -10.16 -11.51
N GLU A 131 23.91 -9.92 -11.90
CA GLU A 131 24.77 -8.83 -11.41
C GLU A 131 24.33 -7.43 -11.83
N ARG A 132 23.46 -7.33 -12.84
CA ARG A 132 22.96 -6.06 -13.36
C ARG A 132 21.71 -5.58 -12.63
N PHE A 133 21.11 -6.39 -11.77
CA PHE A 133 19.90 -6.01 -11.05
C PHE A 133 20.22 -5.47 -9.66
N THR A 134 19.52 -4.43 -9.24
CA THR A 134 19.58 -3.90 -7.87
C THR A 134 18.42 -4.43 -7.04
N ASP A 135 18.55 -4.36 -5.71
CA ASP A 135 17.41 -4.51 -4.81
C ASP A 135 16.34 -3.46 -5.18
N GLY A 136 15.17 -3.94 -5.62
CA GLY A 136 14.06 -3.14 -6.14
C GLY A 136 13.20 -2.49 -5.07
N GLY A 137 12.23 -1.67 -5.49
CA GLY A 137 11.17 -1.13 -4.64
C GLY A 137 11.24 0.36 -4.31
N ALA A 138 10.36 0.75 -3.39
CA ALA A 138 10.14 2.12 -2.96
C ALA A 138 10.66 2.34 -1.54
N ASN A 139 11.62 3.24 -1.41
CA ASN A 139 12.22 3.65 -0.16
C ASN A 139 12.50 5.16 -0.16
N MET A 140 13.07 5.67 0.95
CA MET A 140 13.33 7.11 1.12
C MET A 140 14.31 7.71 0.09
N LYS A 141 15.09 6.88 -0.59
CA LYS A 141 16.15 7.29 -1.52
C LYS A 141 15.85 6.92 -2.97
N ALA A 142 15.10 5.86 -3.23
CA ALA A 142 14.80 5.35 -4.57
C ALA A 142 13.35 4.88 -4.63
N ASN A 143 12.68 5.10 -5.76
CA ASN A 143 11.31 4.66 -5.96
C ASN A 143 11.17 4.12 -7.39
N GLU A 144 10.86 2.84 -7.49
CA GLU A 144 10.60 2.16 -8.76
C GLU A 144 9.34 2.67 -9.47
N TYR A 145 8.33 3.09 -8.71
CA TYR A 145 7.01 3.44 -9.24
C TYR A 145 6.87 4.92 -9.64
N GLY A 146 7.91 5.75 -9.44
CA GLY A 146 7.86 7.17 -9.75
C GLY A 146 8.88 8.01 -8.98
N PRO A 147 8.65 9.33 -8.83
CA PRO A 147 9.56 10.19 -8.08
C PRO A 147 9.73 9.73 -6.63
N PRO A 148 10.92 9.82 -6.02
CA PRO A 148 11.13 9.47 -4.60
C PRO A 148 10.25 10.27 -3.64
N ALA A 149 9.96 11.54 -3.97
CA ALA A 149 9.08 12.39 -3.18
C ALA A 149 7.64 11.84 -3.08
N PHE A 150 7.14 11.17 -4.13
CA PHE A 150 5.82 10.56 -4.12
C PHE A 150 5.77 9.39 -3.13
N ALA A 151 6.76 8.49 -3.17
CA ALA A 151 6.84 7.38 -2.21
C ALA A 151 6.91 7.87 -0.76
N ASN A 152 7.70 8.91 -0.50
CA ASN A 152 7.79 9.51 0.83
C ASN A 152 6.44 10.02 1.34
N LEU A 153 5.70 10.74 0.49
CA LEU A 153 4.36 11.23 0.84
C LEU A 153 3.36 10.08 1.02
N PHE A 154 3.39 9.09 0.13
CA PHE A 154 2.54 7.91 0.19
C PHE A 154 2.73 7.16 1.51
N PHE A 155 3.96 6.77 1.86
CA PHE A 155 4.24 6.04 3.10
C PHE A 155 3.98 6.88 4.35
N PHE A 156 4.20 8.20 4.30
CA PHE A 156 3.88 9.08 5.42
C PHE A 156 2.37 9.14 5.69
N VAL A 157 1.56 9.44 4.67
CA VAL A 157 0.10 9.62 4.82
C VAL A 157 -0.58 8.28 5.13
N THR A 158 -0.29 7.23 4.35
CA THR A 158 -0.86 5.90 4.60
C THR A 158 -0.34 5.31 5.91
N GLY A 159 0.91 5.61 6.28
CA GLY A 159 1.51 5.24 7.56
C GLY A 159 0.80 5.84 8.75
N PHE A 160 0.63 7.16 8.75
CA PHE A 160 -0.09 7.88 9.79
C PHE A 160 -1.53 7.39 9.92
N HIS A 161 -2.22 7.17 8.79
CA HIS A 161 -3.54 6.58 8.79
C HIS A 161 -3.54 5.16 9.38
N GLY A 162 -2.59 4.30 9.00
CA GLY A 162 -2.44 2.96 9.52
C GLY A 162 -2.29 2.92 11.05
N THR A 163 -1.58 3.89 11.64
CA THR A 163 -1.50 4.01 13.12
C THR A 163 -2.85 4.33 13.77
N HIS A 164 -3.68 5.15 13.13
CA HIS A 164 -5.04 5.45 13.60
C HIS A 164 -5.92 4.21 13.54
N VAL A 165 -5.90 3.48 12.42
CA VAL A 165 -6.64 2.21 12.28
C VAL A 165 -6.18 1.21 13.34
N PHE A 166 -4.87 1.04 13.53
CA PHE A 166 -4.33 0.16 14.56
C PHE A 166 -4.83 0.53 15.96
N SER A 167 -4.76 1.81 16.34
CA SER A 167 -5.29 2.26 17.63
C SER A 167 -6.81 2.06 17.74
N GLY A 168 -7.56 2.21 16.65
CA GLY A 168 -8.99 1.92 16.58
C GLY A 168 -9.30 0.44 16.82
N VAL A 169 -8.53 -0.47 16.23
CA VAL A 169 -8.67 -1.92 16.45
C VAL A 169 -8.41 -2.25 17.92
N VAL A 170 -7.38 -1.65 18.52
CA VAL A 170 -7.10 -1.80 19.96
C VAL A 170 -8.28 -1.31 20.82
N LEU A 171 -8.86 -0.15 20.51
CA LEU A 171 -10.04 0.36 21.21
C LEU A 171 -11.26 -0.56 21.05
N LEU A 172 -11.48 -1.12 19.87
CA LEU A 172 -12.55 -2.09 19.61
C LEU A 172 -12.33 -3.40 20.39
N VAL A 173 -11.10 -3.88 20.49
CA VAL A 173 -10.76 -5.06 21.31
C VAL A 173 -11.05 -4.78 22.78
N ILE A 174 -10.66 -3.61 23.30
CA ILE A 174 -10.97 -3.19 24.67
C ILE A 174 -12.49 -3.12 24.89
N LEU A 175 -13.23 -2.53 23.95
CA LEU A 175 -14.69 -2.49 23.96
C LEU A 175 -15.29 -3.90 24.03
N PHE A 176 -14.85 -4.81 23.15
CA PHE A 176 -15.32 -6.19 23.12
C PHE A 176 -15.10 -6.91 24.45
N LEU A 177 -13.92 -6.76 25.06
CA LEU A 177 -13.61 -7.33 26.37
C LEU A 177 -14.50 -6.73 27.47
N ASN A 178 -14.78 -5.42 27.43
CA ASN A 178 -15.65 -4.75 28.40
C ASN A 178 -17.12 -5.17 28.25
N VAL A 179 -17.61 -5.34 27.01
CA VAL A 179 -18.95 -5.90 26.74
C VAL A 179 -19.00 -7.35 27.20
N LYS A 180 -17.94 -8.15 27.02
CA LYS A 180 -17.86 -9.53 27.54
C LYS A 180 -17.85 -9.59 29.06
N LYS A 181 -17.28 -8.60 29.76
CA LYS A 181 -17.33 -8.49 31.23
C LYS A 181 -18.67 -7.98 31.78
N GLY A 182 -19.60 -7.55 30.91
CA GLY A 182 -20.89 -7.00 31.32
C GLY A 182 -20.77 -5.60 31.96
N THR A 183 -19.66 -4.90 31.75
CA THR A 183 -19.40 -3.58 32.36
C THR A 183 -20.49 -2.57 32.01
N TYR A 184 -21.00 -2.60 30.78
CA TYR A 184 -22.02 -1.66 30.30
C TYR A 184 -23.44 -2.03 30.73
N GLU A 185 -23.74 -3.31 30.93
CA GLU A 185 -25.00 -3.75 31.56
C GLU A 185 -25.08 -3.23 33.01
N LYS A 186 -23.95 -3.27 33.75
CA LYS A 186 -23.85 -2.74 35.11
C LYS A 186 -23.94 -1.22 35.21
N ARG A 187 -23.50 -0.50 34.17
CA ARG A 187 -23.59 0.97 34.09
C ARG A 187 -24.95 1.47 33.60
N GLY A 188 -25.70 0.65 32.86
CA GLY A 188 -27.04 0.97 32.36
C GLY A 188 -27.08 1.76 31.04
N HIS A 189 -25.92 2.18 30.51
CA HIS A 189 -25.79 2.91 29.24
C HIS A 189 -24.59 2.41 28.42
N TYR A 190 -24.72 2.46 27.09
CA TYR A 190 -23.74 1.95 26.10
C TYR A 190 -22.96 3.06 25.36
N GLU A 191 -22.97 4.29 25.86
CA GLU A 191 -22.32 5.47 25.22
C GLU A 191 -20.86 5.27 24.79
N MET A 192 -20.11 4.40 25.48
CA MET A 192 -18.72 4.12 25.10
C MET A 192 -18.64 3.42 23.73
N THR A 193 -19.63 2.60 23.39
CA THR A 193 -19.75 1.93 22.09
C THR A 193 -19.94 2.95 20.98
N GLU A 194 -20.76 3.98 21.23
CA GLU A 194 -21.01 5.06 20.28
C GLU A 194 -19.77 5.93 20.07
N LYS A 195 -19.08 6.33 21.15
CA LYS A 195 -17.84 7.13 21.07
C LYS A 195 -16.74 6.41 20.27
N ILE A 196 -16.56 5.12 20.53
CA ILE A 196 -15.60 4.28 19.79
C ILE A 196 -16.08 4.06 18.35
N GLY A 197 -17.38 3.91 18.13
CA GLY A 197 -17.97 3.78 16.79
C GLY A 197 -17.75 5.03 15.94
N LEU A 198 -17.96 6.23 16.50
CA LEU A 198 -17.70 7.49 15.83
C LEU A 198 -16.23 7.66 15.45
N TYR A 199 -15.30 7.26 16.34
CA TYR A 199 -13.87 7.22 16.02
C TYR A 199 -13.59 6.28 14.84
N TRP A 200 -14.17 5.08 14.85
CA TRP A 200 -14.00 4.11 13.76
C TRP A 200 -14.53 4.63 12.42
N HIS A 201 -15.71 5.25 12.41
CA HIS A 201 -16.29 5.89 11.23
C HIS A 201 -15.45 7.04 10.71
N PHE A 202 -14.88 7.86 11.60
CA PHE A 202 -13.99 8.94 11.21
C PHE A 202 -12.75 8.41 10.49
N VAL A 203 -12.12 7.35 11.02
CA VAL A 203 -10.97 6.71 10.39
C VAL A 203 -11.35 6.17 9.01
N ASP A 204 -12.48 5.47 8.87
CA ASP A 204 -12.97 4.96 7.59
C ASP A 204 -13.19 6.07 6.55
N LEU A 205 -13.82 7.19 6.95
CA LEU A 205 -14.03 8.35 6.09
C LEU A 205 -12.71 8.93 5.58
N VAL A 206 -11.69 9.07 6.45
CA VAL A 206 -10.35 9.54 6.04
C VAL A 206 -9.73 8.58 5.01
N TRP A 207 -9.94 7.27 5.15
CA TRP A 207 -9.42 6.29 4.19
C TRP A 207 -10.02 6.46 2.79
N VAL A 208 -11.32 6.74 2.69
CA VAL A 208 -11.97 6.98 1.39
C VAL A 208 -11.30 8.14 0.64
N PHE A 209 -10.90 9.21 1.35
CA PHE A 209 -10.15 10.31 0.75
C PHE A 209 -8.74 9.89 0.34
N VAL A 210 -7.99 9.20 1.22
CA VAL A 210 -6.64 8.70 0.91
C VAL A 210 -6.67 7.79 -0.31
N PHE A 211 -7.61 6.85 -0.35
CA PHE A 211 -7.79 5.94 -1.48
C PHE A 211 -8.04 6.69 -2.79
N THR A 212 -8.91 7.71 -2.76
CA THR A 212 -9.23 8.50 -3.95
C THR A 212 -8.00 9.22 -4.52
N PHE A 213 -7.21 9.89 -3.68
CA PHE A 213 -6.07 10.68 -4.15
C PHE A 213 -4.84 9.86 -4.57
N PHE A 214 -4.65 8.64 -4.04
CA PHE A 214 -3.47 7.83 -4.35
C PHE A 214 -3.74 6.67 -5.31
N TYR A 215 -4.98 6.20 -5.43
CA TYR A 215 -5.31 5.02 -6.24
C TYR A 215 -6.23 5.31 -7.43
N LEU A 216 -7.00 6.40 -7.43
CA LEU A 216 -7.94 6.71 -8.51
C LEU A 216 -7.53 7.90 -9.38
N VAL A 217 -6.80 8.86 -8.80
CA VAL A 217 -6.30 10.06 -9.48
C VAL A 217 -4.82 9.87 -9.80
#